data_AF-T1B027-F1
#
_entry.id   AF-T1B027-F1
#
_cell.length_a   1.000
_cell.length_b   1.000
_cell.length_c   1.000
_cell.angle_alpha   90.00
_cell.angle_beta   90.00
_cell.angle_gamma   90.00
#
_symmetry.space_group_name_H-M   'P 1'
#
loop_
_entity.id
_entity.type
_entity.pdbx_description
1 polymer ?
#
loop_
_entity_poly.entity_id
_entity_poly.type
_entity_poly.pdbx_seq_one_letter_code
_entity_poly.pdbx_strand_id
1 'polypeptide(L)'
;MATMRGRGDRVFCADPRGDYLRRFWRDGDIVLNPLDQRAIAWSPLAEIHSESDAAMIARSMVPDAEGHDAAWHRYGQLLLEGVLIHALKERLANADVARLMLAAPISELRERLAATVAAGLLPEKDSTMFHDIRGTSSPYVRCLGWLSPRAGAESFSLRAWARDAAQEAQRAACWWNYQDVQVSALRTLIATQLDLLCVGVLEQPDSRNRRTWLVVDELPALGRIASLEEFLARARKAGGSAVLGVQSLTQLQRVYGLQSAAAIISCCSTLLALALGDAESQEYLSKL
;
A
#
# COMPACT_ATOMS: atom_id res chain seq x y z
N MET A 1 -12.45 -5.74 16.70
CA MET A 1 -11.15 -5.40 17.33
C MET A 1 -10.90 -6.13 18.65
N ALA A 2 -11.62 -5.85 19.75
CA ALA A 2 -11.36 -6.45 21.07
C ALA A 2 -11.23 -7.99 21.07
N THR A 3 -12.16 -8.69 20.42
CA THR A 3 -12.17 -10.16 20.33
C THR A 3 -10.95 -10.70 19.59
N MET A 4 -10.61 -10.12 18.43
CA MET A 4 -9.44 -10.51 17.62
C MET A 4 -8.16 -10.34 18.44
N ARG A 5 -8.01 -9.18 19.09
CA ARG A 5 -6.87 -8.87 19.96
C ARG A 5 -6.81 -9.71 21.23
N GLY A 6 -7.95 -10.15 21.75
CA GLY A 6 -8.05 -11.01 22.94
C GLY A 6 -7.63 -12.45 22.65
N ARG A 7 -7.90 -12.94 21.44
CA ARG A 7 -7.37 -14.23 20.93
C ARG A 7 -5.88 -14.17 20.60
N GLY A 8 -5.33 -12.96 20.45
CA GLY A 8 -3.96 -12.76 20.01
C GLY A 8 -3.78 -12.93 18.51
N ASP A 9 -4.85 -12.79 17.73
CA ASP A 9 -4.76 -12.75 16.28
C ASP A 9 -4.00 -11.47 15.85
N ARG A 10 -3.25 -11.53 14.74
CA ARG A 10 -2.65 -10.33 14.16
C ARG A 10 -3.71 -9.48 13.49
N VAL A 11 -3.59 -8.17 13.62
CA VAL A 11 -4.54 -7.23 13.04
C VAL A 11 -3.79 -6.09 12.39
N PHE A 12 -4.04 -5.87 11.10
CA PHE A 12 -3.82 -4.60 10.44
C PHE A 12 -5.14 -3.82 10.43
N CYS A 13 -5.12 -2.55 10.85
CA CYS A 13 -6.30 -1.69 10.86
C CYS A 13 -6.03 -0.39 10.12
N ALA A 14 -6.72 -0.16 9.01
CA ALA A 14 -6.86 1.15 8.41
C ALA A 14 -8.00 1.90 9.13
N ASP A 15 -7.65 2.94 9.85
CA ASP A 15 -8.48 3.55 10.90
C ASP A 15 -8.64 5.06 10.65
N PRO A 16 -9.72 5.48 9.96
CA PRO A 16 -10.07 6.88 9.84
C PRO A 16 -10.14 7.53 11.22
N ARG A 17 -9.53 8.72 11.36
CA ARG A 17 -9.49 9.54 12.59
C ARG A 17 -8.77 8.92 13.79
N GLY A 18 -8.38 7.65 13.71
CA GLY A 18 -7.62 6.97 14.74
C GLY A 18 -8.47 6.50 15.93
N ASP A 19 -9.78 6.29 15.75
CA ASP A 19 -10.69 5.97 16.86
C ASP A 19 -10.46 4.54 17.39
N TYR A 20 -10.20 3.57 16.50
CA TYR A 20 -9.81 2.23 16.94
C TYR A 20 -8.43 2.25 17.62
N LEU A 21 -7.47 2.98 17.06
CA LEU A 21 -6.13 3.14 17.59
C LEU A 21 -6.18 3.73 19.02
N ARG A 22 -6.92 4.82 19.24
CA ARG A 22 -7.08 5.45 20.56
C ARG A 22 -7.63 4.49 21.61
N ARG A 23 -8.59 3.63 21.21
CA ARG A 23 -9.28 2.73 22.13
C ARG A 23 -8.53 1.44 22.40
N PHE A 24 -7.83 0.92 21.41
CA PHE A 24 -7.31 -0.45 21.46
C PHE A 24 -5.79 -0.54 21.51
N TRP A 25 -5.03 0.54 21.29
CA TRP A 25 -3.56 0.57 21.32
C TRP A 25 -2.95 -0.18 22.52
N ARG A 26 -1.84 -0.87 22.28
CA ARG A 26 -0.99 -1.49 23.31
C ARG A 26 0.48 -1.19 23.02
N ASP A 27 1.31 -1.15 24.06
CA ASP A 27 2.75 -1.04 23.89
C ASP A 27 3.28 -2.19 23.03
N GLY A 28 4.14 -1.85 22.07
CA GLY A 28 4.65 -2.78 21.06
C GLY A 28 3.80 -2.89 19.78
N ASP A 29 2.62 -2.27 19.73
CA ASP A 29 1.90 -2.07 18.47
C ASP A 29 2.70 -1.17 17.51
N ILE A 30 2.40 -1.29 16.22
CA ILE A 30 3.12 -0.61 15.15
C ILE A 30 2.20 0.45 14.55
N VAL A 31 2.64 1.70 14.51
CA VAL A 31 1.99 2.76 13.72
C VAL A 31 2.77 2.97 12.45
N LEU A 32 2.10 2.95 11.32
CA LEU A 32 2.73 3.09 10.01
C LEU A 32 2.59 4.51 9.42
N ASN A 33 1.61 5.29 9.88
CA ASN A 33 1.35 6.64 9.38
C ASN A 33 2.56 7.56 9.66
N PRO A 34 3.28 8.06 8.65
CA PRO A 34 4.47 8.89 8.84
C PRO A 34 4.21 10.25 9.51
N LEU A 35 2.95 10.68 9.57
CA LEU A 35 2.54 11.93 10.22
C LEU A 35 2.22 11.74 11.72
N ASP A 36 2.25 10.50 12.21
CA ASP A 36 2.09 10.19 13.64
C ASP A 36 3.48 10.11 14.30
N GLN A 37 3.64 10.69 15.50
CA GLN A 37 4.92 10.69 16.22
C GLN A 37 5.37 9.27 16.62
N ARG A 38 4.45 8.31 16.69
CA ARG A 38 4.73 6.91 17.01
C ARG A 38 5.10 6.08 15.79
N ALA A 39 5.19 6.70 14.61
CA ALA A 39 5.46 6.01 13.35
C ALA A 39 6.73 5.17 13.45
N ILE A 40 6.62 3.90 13.09
CA ILE A 40 7.78 3.05 12.90
C ILE A 40 8.57 3.53 11.69
N ALA A 41 9.90 3.40 11.76
CA ALA A 41 10.75 3.61 10.60
C ALA A 41 10.45 2.53 9.55
N TRP A 42 9.69 2.88 8.52
CA TRP A 42 9.40 2.05 7.35
C TRP A 42 10.09 2.64 6.10
N SER A 43 10.50 1.76 5.19
CA SER A 43 11.08 2.14 3.89
C SER A 43 10.61 1.15 2.83
N PRO A 44 10.26 1.60 1.61
CA PRO A 44 10.04 0.68 0.49
C PRO A 44 11.27 -0.20 0.21
N LEU A 45 12.48 0.28 0.53
CA LEU A 45 13.72 -0.49 0.37
C LEU A 45 13.78 -1.73 1.28
N ALA A 46 13.10 -1.70 2.44
CA ALA A 46 13.06 -2.83 3.36
C ALA A 46 12.19 -3.99 2.85
N GLU A 47 11.40 -3.75 1.79
CA GLU A 47 10.44 -4.70 1.24
C GLU A 47 10.96 -5.44 0.00
N ILE A 48 12.15 -5.06 -0.50
CA ILE A 48 12.74 -5.55 -1.74
C ILE A 48 13.72 -6.68 -1.45
N HIS A 49 13.43 -7.86 -2.00
CA HIS A 49 14.32 -9.04 -1.99
C HIS A 49 14.80 -9.42 -3.40
N SER A 50 14.08 -9.00 -4.44
CA SER A 50 14.44 -9.16 -5.85
C SER A 50 14.04 -7.92 -6.68
N GLU A 51 14.53 -7.81 -7.91
CA GLU A 51 14.14 -6.74 -8.84
C GLU A 51 12.62 -6.70 -9.09
N SER A 52 11.96 -7.87 -9.11
CA SER A 52 10.50 -7.95 -9.27
C SER A 52 9.73 -7.30 -8.12
N ASP A 53 10.28 -7.29 -6.91
CA ASP A 53 9.67 -6.60 -5.77
C ASP A 53 9.72 -5.08 -5.97
N ALA A 54 10.82 -4.55 -6.53
CA ALA A 54 10.95 -3.12 -6.84
C ALA A 54 9.92 -2.70 -7.90
N ALA A 55 9.73 -3.52 -8.95
CA ALA A 55 8.71 -3.29 -9.97
C ALA A 55 7.29 -3.30 -9.39
N MET A 56 6.99 -4.26 -8.51
CA MET A 56 5.70 -4.35 -7.82
C MET A 56 5.44 -3.11 -6.95
N ILE A 57 6.40 -2.71 -6.11
CA ILE A 57 6.28 -1.51 -5.27
C ILE A 57 6.10 -0.27 -6.13
N ALA A 58 6.86 -0.14 -7.23
CA ALA A 58 6.74 0.99 -8.13
C ALA A 58 5.35 1.09 -8.76
N ARG A 59 4.77 -0.04 -9.19
CA ARG A 59 3.40 -0.10 -9.74
C ARG A 59 2.32 0.19 -8.69
N SER A 60 2.51 -0.23 -7.44
CA SER A 60 1.57 0.07 -6.35
C SER A 60 1.67 1.53 -5.90
N MET A 61 2.86 2.12 -6.00
CA MET A 61 3.11 3.54 -5.72
C MET A 61 2.75 4.48 -6.87
N VAL A 62 2.80 4.05 -8.13
CA VAL A 62 2.38 4.85 -9.27
C VAL A 62 1.32 4.02 -9.99
N PRO A 63 0.02 4.21 -9.69
CA PRO A 63 -1.03 3.30 -10.13
C PRO A 63 -1.16 3.30 -11.66
N ASP A 64 -1.66 2.22 -12.23
CA ASP A 64 -1.94 2.18 -13.67
C ASP A 64 -2.99 3.24 -14.04
N ALA A 65 -2.81 3.84 -15.22
CA ALA A 65 -3.78 4.73 -15.85
C ALA A 65 -4.26 4.13 -17.17
N GLU A 66 -5.42 4.59 -17.62
CA GLU A 66 -6.00 4.23 -18.92
C GLU A 66 -5.88 5.39 -19.92
N GLY A 67 -5.99 5.08 -21.22
CA GLY A 67 -5.99 6.10 -22.27
C GLY A 67 -4.61 6.77 -22.48
N HIS A 68 -4.62 8.09 -22.67
CA HIS A 68 -3.43 8.87 -23.03
C HIS A 68 -2.36 8.87 -21.92
N ASP A 69 -2.77 8.79 -20.65
CA ASP A 69 -1.86 8.88 -19.50
C ASP A 69 -1.18 7.54 -19.16
N ALA A 70 -1.64 6.43 -19.75
CA ALA A 70 -1.16 5.08 -19.45
C ALA A 70 0.35 4.90 -19.72
N ALA A 71 0.90 5.55 -20.74
CA ALA A 71 2.34 5.48 -21.03
C ALA A 71 3.17 6.25 -19.99
N TRP A 72 2.70 7.45 -19.60
CA TRP A 72 3.39 8.31 -18.63
C TRP A 72 3.47 7.68 -17.24
N HIS A 73 2.39 7.03 -16.81
CA HIS A 73 2.39 6.25 -15.56
C HIS A 73 3.40 5.10 -15.62
N ARG A 74 3.45 4.34 -16.71
CA ARG A 74 4.42 3.25 -16.90
C ARG A 74 5.88 3.73 -16.88
N TYR A 75 6.16 4.89 -17.49
CA TYR A 75 7.50 5.48 -17.40
C TYR A 75 7.84 5.95 -15.99
N GLY A 76 6.85 6.50 -15.26
CA GLY A 76 7.01 6.84 -13.85
C GLY A 76 7.32 5.63 -12.96
N GLN A 77 6.64 4.50 -13.21
CA GLN A 77 6.91 3.22 -12.54
C GLN A 77 8.34 2.74 -12.80
N LEU A 78 8.78 2.72 -14.06
CA LEU A 78 10.15 2.32 -14.42
C LEU A 78 11.22 3.23 -13.83
N LEU A 79 10.97 4.54 -13.76
CA LEU A 79 11.88 5.48 -13.10
C LEU A 79 11.99 5.16 -11.60
N LEU A 80 10.86 4.98 -10.92
CA LEU A 80 10.84 4.63 -9.50
C LEU A 80 11.51 3.27 -9.23
N GLU A 81 11.24 2.26 -10.06
CA GLU A 81 11.89 0.95 -9.99
C GLU A 81 13.42 1.07 -10.07
N GLY A 82 13.93 1.80 -11.08
CA GLY A 82 15.37 2.04 -11.21
C GLY A 82 15.97 2.77 -10.01
N VAL A 83 15.27 3.77 -9.48
CA VAL A 83 15.71 4.50 -8.27
C VAL A 83 15.73 3.59 -7.04
N LEU A 84 14.73 2.73 -6.85
CA LEU A 84 14.68 1.79 -5.73
C LEU A 84 15.82 0.76 -5.81
N ILE A 85 16.07 0.20 -6.99
CA ILE A 85 17.18 -0.76 -7.22
C ILE A 85 18.53 -0.09 -6.93
N HIS A 86 18.75 1.12 -7.46
CA HIS A 86 19.97 1.88 -7.19
C HIS A 86 20.13 2.16 -5.69
N ALA A 87 19.08 2.66 -5.04
CA ALA A 87 19.09 2.99 -3.63
C ALA A 87 19.35 1.77 -2.74
N LEU A 88 18.82 0.59 -3.09
CA LEU A 88 19.10 -0.65 -2.39
C LEU A 88 20.58 -1.04 -2.50
N LYS A 89 21.14 -0.99 -3.71
CA LYS A 89 22.56 -1.33 -3.98
C LYS A 89 23.53 -0.42 -3.24
N GLU A 90 23.26 0.89 -3.26
CA GLU A 90 24.10 1.91 -2.61
C GLU A 90 23.76 2.12 -1.12
N ARG A 91 22.85 1.32 -0.56
CA ARG A 91 22.40 1.39 0.85
C ARG A 91 21.91 2.79 1.27
N LEU A 92 21.17 3.44 0.38
CA LEU A 92 20.60 4.77 0.59
C LEU A 92 19.36 4.72 1.48
N ALA A 93 18.88 5.89 1.91
CA ALA A 93 17.70 6.03 2.74
C ALA A 93 16.54 6.72 1.99
N ASN A 94 15.37 6.77 2.64
CA ASN A 94 14.16 7.39 2.08
C ASN A 94 14.38 8.82 1.59
N ALA A 95 15.21 9.62 2.29
CA ALA A 95 15.52 10.98 1.87
C ALA A 95 16.20 11.02 0.50
N ASP A 96 17.10 10.07 0.22
CA ASP A 96 17.79 9.96 -1.06
C ASP A 96 16.83 9.53 -2.17
N VAL A 97 15.97 8.54 -1.90
CA VAL A 97 14.94 8.08 -2.85
C VAL A 97 14.02 9.25 -3.23
N ALA A 98 13.52 10.00 -2.24
CA ALA A 98 12.68 11.17 -2.46
C ALA A 98 13.41 12.24 -3.29
N ARG A 99 14.67 12.53 -2.97
CA ARG A 99 15.49 13.51 -3.72
C ARG A 99 15.73 13.07 -5.17
N LEU A 100 16.06 11.80 -5.41
CA LEU A 100 16.29 11.25 -6.74
C LEU A 100 15.04 11.36 -7.61
N MET A 101 13.86 11.06 -7.04
CA MET A 101 12.59 11.16 -7.76
C MET A 101 12.18 12.60 -8.06
N LEU A 102 12.32 13.50 -7.07
CA LEU A 102 11.67 14.82 -7.11
C LEU A 102 12.59 15.96 -7.55
N ALA A 103 13.89 15.87 -7.28
CA ALA A 103 14.79 17.02 -7.34
C ALA A 103 16.11 16.79 -8.10
N ALA A 104 16.60 15.56 -8.19
CA ALA A 104 17.91 15.30 -8.81
C ALA A 104 17.95 15.76 -10.28
N PRO A 105 19.04 16.38 -10.75
CA PRO A 105 19.20 16.73 -12.16
C PRO A 105 19.33 15.46 -13.01
N ILE A 106 18.93 15.57 -14.29
CA ILE A 106 18.96 14.43 -15.23
C ILE A 106 20.37 13.84 -15.41
N SER A 107 21.42 14.68 -15.35
CA SER A 107 22.81 14.22 -15.46
C SER A 107 23.20 13.27 -14.32
N GLU A 108 22.80 13.59 -13.09
CA GLU A 108 23.01 12.73 -11.93
C GLU A 108 22.21 11.42 -12.06
N LEU A 109 20.95 11.50 -12.48
CA LEU A 109 20.12 10.32 -12.65
C LEU A 109 20.69 9.39 -13.73
N ARG A 110 21.21 9.92 -14.83
CA ARG A 110 21.85 9.12 -15.87
C ARG A 110 23.05 8.36 -15.33
N GLU A 111 23.91 9.02 -14.55
CA GLU A 111 25.08 8.40 -13.95
C GLU A 111 24.67 7.29 -12.98
N ARG A 112 23.75 7.58 -12.06
CA ARG A 112 23.33 6.66 -10.99
C ARG A 112 22.50 5.49 -11.49
N LEU A 113 21.63 5.73 -12.48
CA LEU A 113 20.66 4.76 -12.97
C LEU A 113 21.11 4.03 -14.25
N ALA A 114 22.35 4.25 -14.71
CA ALA A 114 22.90 3.70 -15.95
C ALA A 114 22.76 2.16 -16.07
N ALA A 115 22.82 1.45 -14.93
CA ALA A 115 22.73 -0.01 -14.87
C ALA A 115 21.33 -0.52 -14.45
N THR A 116 20.28 0.30 -14.63
CA THR A 116 18.90 -0.03 -14.23
C THR A 116 17.95 0.05 -15.41
N VAL A 117 16.73 -0.47 -15.24
CA VAL A 117 15.65 -0.38 -16.24
C VAL A 117 15.29 1.05 -16.64
N ALA A 118 15.57 2.03 -15.77
CA ALA A 118 15.29 3.45 -16.02
C ALA A 118 16.27 4.11 -17.01
N ALA A 119 17.42 3.48 -17.31
CA ALA A 119 18.47 4.09 -18.14
C ALA A 119 17.96 4.55 -19.52
N GLY A 120 17.07 3.76 -20.14
CA GLY A 120 16.49 4.06 -21.45
C GLY A 120 15.50 5.23 -21.46
N LEU A 121 15.02 5.66 -20.28
CA LEU A 121 14.05 6.76 -20.14
C LEU A 121 14.70 8.12 -19.93
N LEU A 122 16.02 8.15 -19.71
CA LEU A 122 16.75 9.35 -19.33
C LEU A 122 17.47 9.94 -20.56
N PRO A 123 16.97 11.00 -21.20
CA PRO A 123 17.65 11.63 -22.33
C PRO A 123 18.99 12.29 -21.95
N GLU A 124 19.91 12.45 -22.90
CA GLU A 124 21.25 13.02 -22.65
C GLU A 124 21.22 14.46 -22.13
N LYS A 125 20.20 15.22 -22.53
CA LYS A 125 19.96 16.60 -22.14
C LYS A 125 18.57 16.70 -21.53
N ASP A 126 18.36 17.76 -20.77
CA ASP A 126 17.05 18.08 -20.23
C ASP A 126 15.99 18.14 -21.34
N SER A 127 14.82 17.57 -21.09
CA SER A 127 13.79 17.39 -22.12
C SER A 127 12.39 17.46 -21.52
N THR A 128 11.42 17.89 -22.33
CA THR A 128 10.00 17.92 -21.94
C THR A 128 9.52 16.54 -21.51
N MET A 129 9.92 15.47 -22.24
CA MET A 129 9.55 14.10 -21.90
C MET A 129 9.96 13.72 -20.48
N PHE A 130 11.16 14.11 -20.03
CA PHE A 130 11.61 13.81 -18.69
C PHE A 130 10.80 14.58 -17.62
N HIS A 131 10.53 15.86 -17.88
CA HIS A 131 9.67 16.68 -17.01
C HIS A 131 8.25 16.13 -16.93
N ASP A 132 7.71 15.58 -18.03
CA ASP A 132 6.39 14.94 -18.05
C ASP A 132 6.39 13.67 -17.19
N ILE A 133 7.39 12.78 -17.35
CA ILE A 133 7.53 11.57 -16.52
C ILE A 133 7.61 11.92 -15.03
N ARG A 134 8.44 12.90 -14.68
CA ARG A 134 8.57 13.38 -13.30
C ARG A 134 7.28 14.02 -12.82
N GLY A 135 6.66 14.88 -13.64
CA GLY A 135 5.42 15.58 -13.31
C GLY A 135 4.26 14.63 -13.05
N THR A 136 4.12 13.58 -13.86
CA THR A 136 3.10 12.54 -13.71
C THR A 136 3.32 11.69 -12.45
N SER A 137 4.56 11.32 -12.14
CA SER A 137 4.86 10.46 -10.98
C SER A 137 4.93 11.22 -9.63
N SER A 138 5.30 12.51 -9.65
CA SER A 138 5.52 13.33 -8.45
C SER A 138 4.35 13.35 -7.45
N PRO A 139 3.07 13.49 -7.85
CA PRO A 139 1.94 13.49 -6.93
C PRO A 139 1.84 12.23 -6.08
N TYR A 140 2.32 11.09 -6.61
CA TYR A 140 2.25 9.80 -5.94
C TYR A 140 3.47 9.52 -5.07
N VAL A 141 4.66 9.93 -5.52
CA VAL A 141 5.93 9.66 -4.80
C VAL A 141 6.32 10.76 -3.80
N ARG A 142 5.64 11.92 -3.79
CA ARG A 142 5.91 12.99 -2.81
C ARG A 142 5.79 12.53 -1.35
N CYS A 143 4.96 11.51 -1.09
CA CYS A 143 4.78 10.94 0.24
C CYS A 143 6.06 10.30 0.80
N LEU A 144 7.03 9.93 -0.05
CA LEU A 144 8.35 9.45 0.37
C LEU A 144 9.10 10.47 1.21
N GLY A 145 8.89 11.77 0.94
CA GLY A 145 9.48 12.86 1.71
C GLY A 145 8.91 13.01 3.13
N TRP A 146 7.81 12.32 3.46
CA TRP A 146 7.25 12.29 4.81
C TRP A 146 7.70 11.10 5.63
N LEU A 147 8.24 10.06 4.99
CA LEU A 147 8.79 8.90 5.70
C LEU A 147 10.01 9.30 6.55
N SER A 148 10.36 8.45 7.51
CA SER A 148 11.60 8.65 8.28
C SER A 148 12.80 8.79 7.33
N PRO A 149 13.52 9.93 7.33
CA PRO A 149 14.50 10.24 6.29
C PRO A 149 15.70 9.31 6.31
N ARG A 150 16.00 8.69 7.46
CA ARG A 150 17.12 7.76 7.66
C ARG A 150 16.73 6.28 7.50
N ALA A 151 15.44 5.98 7.31
CA ALA A 151 15.00 4.62 7.09
C ALA A 151 15.42 4.15 5.69
N GLY A 152 16.02 2.96 5.61
CA GLY A 152 16.42 2.27 4.38
C GLY A 152 16.13 0.78 4.48
N ALA A 153 16.93 -0.06 3.79
CA ALA A 153 16.69 -1.50 3.66
C ALA A 153 16.64 -2.30 4.98
N GLU A 154 17.25 -1.80 6.06
CA GLU A 154 17.27 -2.48 7.38
C GLU A 154 16.13 -2.02 8.32
N SER A 155 15.17 -1.25 7.80
CA SER A 155 14.05 -0.73 8.58
C SER A 155 12.93 -1.77 8.72
N PHE A 156 11.82 -1.39 9.37
CA PHE A 156 10.67 -2.28 9.49
C PHE A 156 10.12 -2.67 8.11
N SER A 157 9.87 -3.97 7.91
CA SER A 157 9.20 -4.52 6.74
C SER A 157 7.81 -5.04 7.13
N LEU A 158 6.79 -4.49 6.49
CA LEU A 158 5.40 -4.89 6.65
C LEU A 158 5.14 -6.25 5.99
N ARG A 159 5.76 -6.55 4.85
CA ARG A 159 5.66 -7.86 4.21
C ARG A 159 6.30 -8.95 5.08
N ALA A 160 7.45 -8.68 5.69
CA ALA A 160 8.08 -9.58 6.65
C ALA A 160 7.21 -9.74 7.91
N TRP A 161 6.65 -8.65 8.45
CA TRP A 161 5.69 -8.71 9.56
C TRP A 161 4.45 -9.54 9.20
N ALA A 162 3.95 -9.46 7.97
CA ALA A 162 2.82 -10.27 7.52
C ALA A 162 3.18 -11.75 7.42
N ARG A 163 4.44 -12.05 7.02
CA ARG A 163 4.98 -13.41 6.91
C ARG A 163 5.36 -14.05 8.25
N ASP A 164 5.89 -13.32 9.21
CA ASP A 164 6.50 -13.96 10.40
C ASP A 164 5.47 -14.36 11.47
N ALA A 165 4.28 -14.80 11.05
CA ALA A 165 3.14 -15.09 11.92
C ALA A 165 3.26 -16.40 12.70
N ALA A 166 4.39 -17.08 12.58
CA ALA A 166 4.76 -18.23 13.40
C ALA A 166 5.45 -17.85 14.71
N GLN A 167 6.07 -16.66 14.82
CA GLN A 167 6.65 -16.20 16.08
C GLN A 167 5.58 -15.63 17.02
N GLU A 168 5.19 -16.48 17.98
CA GLU A 168 4.17 -16.24 19.02
C GLU A 168 4.42 -14.97 19.85
N ALA A 169 5.66 -14.46 19.87
CA ALA A 169 6.11 -13.33 20.69
C ALA A 169 5.74 -11.93 20.13
N GLN A 170 5.31 -11.81 18.86
CA GLN A 170 4.92 -10.54 18.26
C GLN A 170 3.50 -10.60 17.68
N ARG A 171 2.53 -10.43 18.58
CA ARG A 171 1.10 -10.23 18.28
C ARG A 171 0.73 -8.73 18.24
N ALA A 172 1.70 -7.89 17.86
CA ALA A 172 1.52 -6.45 17.67
C ALA A 172 0.46 -6.20 16.60
N ALA A 173 -0.46 -5.26 16.85
CA ALA A 173 -1.35 -4.76 15.81
C ALA A 173 -0.60 -3.70 14.97
N CYS A 174 -0.86 -3.69 13.66
CA CYS A 174 -0.40 -2.65 12.75
C CYS A 174 -1.54 -1.66 12.51
N TRP A 175 -1.23 -0.38 12.67
CA TRP A 175 -2.20 0.70 12.60
C TRP A 175 -1.83 1.67 11.50
N TRP A 176 -2.80 1.93 10.63
CA TRP A 176 -2.74 2.98 9.64
C TRP A 176 -3.85 4.00 9.93
N ASN A 177 -3.58 4.90 10.88
CA ASN A 177 -4.49 5.99 11.22
C ASN A 177 -4.31 7.16 10.25
N TYR A 178 -5.39 7.81 9.85
CA TYR A 178 -5.32 9.00 8.98
C TYR A 178 -6.47 9.96 9.26
N GLN A 179 -6.25 11.25 9.01
CA GLN A 179 -7.33 12.23 8.97
C GLN A 179 -7.88 12.37 7.55
N ASP A 180 -9.16 12.73 7.41
CA ASP A 180 -9.85 12.87 6.13
C ASP A 180 -9.11 13.81 5.16
N VAL A 181 -8.53 14.90 5.68
CA VAL A 181 -7.75 15.89 4.90
C VAL A 181 -6.41 15.32 4.39
N GLN A 182 -5.84 14.34 5.09
CA GLN A 182 -4.53 13.75 4.80
C GLN A 182 -4.61 12.59 3.80
N VAL A 183 -5.76 11.91 3.71
CA VAL A 183 -5.96 10.72 2.86
C VAL A 183 -5.60 10.98 1.41
N SER A 184 -6.01 12.11 0.85
CA SER A 184 -5.75 12.40 -0.58
C SER A 184 -4.26 12.38 -0.91
N ALA A 185 -3.42 12.75 0.06
CA ALA A 185 -1.99 12.89 -0.09
C ALA A 185 -1.23 11.60 0.26
N LEU A 186 -1.79 10.79 1.15
CA LEU A 186 -1.21 9.53 1.62
C LEU A 186 -1.79 8.30 0.92
N ARG A 187 -2.90 8.42 0.19
CA ARG A 187 -3.69 7.30 -0.37
C ARG A 187 -2.82 6.22 -0.99
N THR A 188 -1.90 6.64 -1.84
CA THR A 188 -1.01 5.73 -2.56
C THR A 188 -0.01 5.01 -1.66
N LEU A 189 0.48 5.68 -0.61
CA LEU A 189 1.30 5.05 0.42
C LEU A 189 0.48 4.01 1.20
N ILE A 190 -0.77 4.33 1.58
CA ILE A 190 -1.67 3.40 2.26
C ILE A 190 -1.89 2.15 1.39
N ALA A 191 -2.27 2.38 0.13
CA ALA A 191 -2.54 1.32 -0.83
C ALA A 191 -1.30 0.43 -1.04
N THR A 192 -0.11 1.04 -1.20
CA THR A 192 1.15 0.30 -1.37
C THR A 192 1.47 -0.58 -0.17
N GLN A 193 1.32 -0.07 1.04
CA GLN A 193 1.58 -0.86 2.25
C GLN A 193 0.54 -1.96 2.45
N LEU A 194 -0.72 -1.70 2.15
CA LEU A 194 -1.77 -2.71 2.16
C LEU A 194 -1.55 -3.80 1.12
N ASP A 195 -1.01 -3.44 -0.04
CA ASP A 195 -0.63 -4.37 -1.09
C ASP A 195 0.48 -5.31 -0.60
N LEU A 196 1.53 -4.74 0.00
CA LEU A 196 2.63 -5.48 0.63
C LEU A 196 2.17 -6.42 1.76
N LEU A 197 1.21 -5.95 2.57
CA LEU A 197 0.54 -6.79 3.57
C LEU A 197 -0.16 -7.98 2.92
N CYS A 198 -0.96 -7.74 1.87
CA CYS A 198 -1.71 -8.78 1.17
C CYS A 198 -0.77 -9.83 0.59
N VAL A 199 0.29 -9.39 -0.10
CA VAL A 199 1.34 -10.25 -0.65
C VAL A 199 2.01 -11.06 0.45
N GLY A 200 2.45 -10.42 1.54
CA GLY A 200 3.11 -11.12 2.65
C GLY A 200 2.23 -12.18 3.32
N VAL A 201 0.91 -11.98 3.38
CA VAL A 201 -0.03 -13.02 3.85
C VAL A 201 -0.16 -14.15 2.82
N LEU A 202 -0.26 -13.84 1.52
CA LEU A 202 -0.39 -14.84 0.45
C LEU A 202 0.83 -15.74 0.31
N GLU A 203 2.02 -15.26 0.69
CA GLU A 203 3.27 -16.02 0.69
C GLU A 203 3.39 -17.03 1.84
N GLN A 204 2.47 -17.00 2.80
CA GLN A 204 2.52 -17.91 3.94
C GLN A 204 2.12 -19.35 3.56
N PRO A 205 2.75 -20.36 4.18
CA PRO A 205 2.33 -21.75 4.04
C PRO A 205 0.96 -21.97 4.68
N ASP A 206 0.15 -22.90 4.19
CA ASP A 206 -1.19 -23.16 4.73
C ASP A 206 -1.20 -23.37 6.25
N SER A 207 -2.12 -22.70 6.96
CA SER A 207 -2.28 -22.88 8.42
C SER A 207 -3.72 -22.62 8.85
N ARG A 208 -4.29 -23.60 9.57
CA ARG A 208 -5.65 -23.48 10.12
C ARG A 208 -5.72 -22.64 11.40
N ASN A 209 -4.60 -22.50 12.11
CA ASN A 209 -4.56 -21.85 13.43
C ASN A 209 -4.15 -20.37 13.34
N ARG A 210 -3.36 -20.00 12.32
CA ARG A 210 -2.93 -18.62 12.12
C ARG A 210 -4.10 -17.73 11.69
N ARG A 211 -4.20 -16.52 12.24
CA ARG A 211 -5.14 -15.49 11.79
C ARG A 211 -4.45 -14.14 11.65
N THR A 212 -4.54 -13.58 10.44
CA THR A 212 -4.13 -12.22 10.13
C THR A 212 -5.35 -11.48 9.59
N TRP A 213 -5.84 -10.51 10.37
CA TRP A 213 -7.00 -9.71 10.04
C TRP A 213 -6.58 -8.44 9.31
N LEU A 214 -7.19 -8.20 8.15
CA LEU A 214 -7.22 -6.91 7.48
C LEU A 214 -8.55 -6.23 7.84
N VAL A 215 -8.49 -5.17 8.64
CA VAL A 215 -9.66 -4.37 9.02
C VAL A 215 -9.57 -3.01 8.32
N VAL A 216 -10.55 -2.71 7.48
CA VAL A 216 -10.63 -1.47 6.73
C VAL A 216 -12.01 -0.86 6.94
N ASP A 217 -12.09 0.28 7.60
CA ASP A 217 -13.37 0.91 7.96
C ASP A 217 -14.11 1.51 6.76
N GLU A 218 -13.38 2.08 5.80
CA GLU A 218 -13.93 2.56 4.53
C GLU A 218 -12.95 2.27 3.39
N LEU A 219 -13.22 1.19 2.66
CA LEU A 219 -12.33 0.68 1.62
C LEU A 219 -12.13 1.67 0.46
N PRO A 220 -13.19 2.27 -0.13
CA PRO A 220 -13.05 3.27 -1.18
C PRO A 220 -12.14 4.46 -0.83
N ALA A 221 -12.05 4.86 0.45
CA ALA A 221 -11.20 5.98 0.86
C ALA A 221 -9.70 5.73 0.61
N LEU A 222 -9.28 4.46 0.67
CA LEU A 222 -7.88 4.04 0.56
C LEU A 222 -7.38 3.95 -0.87
N GLY A 223 -8.25 4.10 -1.87
CA GLY A 223 -7.92 3.86 -3.26
C GLY A 223 -7.85 2.37 -3.60
N ARG A 224 -7.28 2.08 -4.78
CA ARG A 224 -7.19 0.72 -5.31
C ARG A 224 -6.01 -0.02 -4.68
N ILE A 225 -6.30 -1.13 -4.00
CA ILE A 225 -5.30 -2.07 -3.49
C ILE A 225 -5.22 -3.21 -4.50
N ALA A 226 -4.08 -3.37 -5.17
CA ALA A 226 -3.95 -4.26 -6.33
C ALA A 226 -4.19 -5.74 -5.97
N SER A 227 -3.57 -6.22 -4.89
CA SER A 227 -3.68 -7.60 -4.42
C SER A 227 -4.90 -7.90 -3.55
N LEU A 228 -5.84 -6.96 -3.37
CA LEU A 228 -7.00 -7.18 -2.47
C LEU A 228 -7.92 -8.31 -2.97
N GLU A 229 -8.24 -8.32 -4.27
CA GLU A 229 -9.12 -9.36 -4.84
C GLU A 229 -8.50 -10.75 -4.67
N GLU A 230 -7.21 -10.87 -4.95
CA GLU A 230 -6.45 -12.11 -4.77
C GLU A 230 -6.37 -12.52 -3.29
N PHE A 231 -6.15 -11.56 -2.39
CA PHE A 231 -6.15 -11.77 -0.95
C PHE A 231 -7.50 -12.37 -0.50
N LEU A 232 -8.62 -11.75 -0.88
CA LEU A 232 -9.95 -12.22 -0.48
C LEU A 232 -10.24 -13.62 -1.03
N ALA A 233 -9.79 -13.93 -2.24
CA ALA A 233 -10.01 -15.23 -2.87
C ALA A 233 -9.13 -16.35 -2.28
N ARG A 234 -7.86 -16.07 -1.96
CA ARG A 234 -6.85 -17.11 -1.68
C ARG A 234 -6.32 -17.13 -0.26
N ALA A 235 -6.35 -16.01 0.46
CA ALA A 235 -5.68 -15.88 1.75
C ALA A 235 -6.29 -16.76 2.86
N ARG A 236 -7.50 -17.32 2.66
CA ARG A 236 -8.14 -18.23 3.62
C ARG A 236 -7.24 -19.40 4.04
N LYS A 237 -6.51 -20.01 3.11
CA LYS A 237 -5.61 -21.14 3.43
C LYS A 237 -4.39 -20.69 4.24
N ALA A 238 -3.91 -19.49 3.97
CA ALA A 238 -2.85 -18.82 4.69
C ALA A 238 -3.30 -18.19 6.02
N GLY A 239 -4.59 -18.27 6.39
CA GLY A 239 -5.11 -17.68 7.63
C GLY A 239 -5.45 -16.19 7.53
N GLY A 240 -5.47 -15.61 6.33
CA GLY A 240 -5.97 -14.25 6.09
C GLY A 240 -7.48 -14.15 6.31
N SER A 241 -7.93 -13.01 6.83
CA SER A 241 -9.35 -12.68 6.98
C SER A 241 -9.51 -11.17 6.82
N ALA A 242 -10.64 -10.72 6.24
CA ALA A 242 -10.90 -9.31 6.04
C ALA A 242 -12.22 -8.88 6.69
N VAL A 243 -12.26 -7.65 7.19
CA VAL A 243 -13.47 -6.90 7.52
C VAL A 243 -13.39 -5.59 6.76
N LEU A 244 -14.27 -5.41 5.79
CA LEU A 244 -14.27 -4.28 4.86
C LEU A 244 -15.57 -3.49 5.05
N GLY A 245 -15.46 -2.23 5.44
CA GLY A 245 -16.57 -1.29 5.41
C GLY A 245 -16.66 -0.60 4.05
N VAL A 246 -17.89 -0.46 3.57
CA VAL A 246 -18.24 0.23 2.33
C VAL A 246 -19.52 1.02 2.59
N GLN A 247 -19.42 2.35 2.56
CA GLN A 247 -20.58 3.22 2.75
C GLN A 247 -21.38 3.43 1.46
N SER A 248 -20.74 3.32 0.29
CA SER A 248 -21.37 3.51 -1.02
C SER A 248 -20.80 2.54 -2.05
N LEU A 249 -21.66 1.73 -2.67
CA LEU A 249 -21.24 0.80 -3.72
C LEU A 249 -20.80 1.53 -4.98
N THR A 250 -21.42 2.66 -5.30
CA THR A 250 -21.01 3.53 -6.41
C THR A 250 -19.57 4.04 -6.24
N GLN A 251 -19.15 4.35 -5.00
CA GLN A 251 -17.75 4.72 -4.73
C GLN A 251 -16.80 3.54 -4.90
N LEU A 252 -17.17 2.35 -4.42
CA LEU A 252 -16.38 1.13 -4.61
C LEU A 252 -16.18 0.83 -6.10
N GLN A 253 -17.26 0.89 -6.88
CA GLN A 253 -17.23 0.68 -8.33
C GLN A 253 -16.40 1.73 -9.06
N ARG A 254 -16.39 2.99 -8.60
CA ARG A 254 -15.52 4.02 -9.17
C ARG A 254 -14.03 3.74 -8.96
N VAL A 255 -13.67 3.18 -7.80
CA VAL A 255 -12.27 2.89 -7.44
C VAL A 255 -11.78 1.58 -8.09
N TYR A 256 -12.60 0.53 -8.05
CA TYR A 256 -12.20 -0.81 -8.49
C TYR A 256 -12.70 -1.17 -9.90
N GLY A 257 -13.65 -0.42 -10.45
CA GLY A 257 -14.41 -0.84 -11.63
C GLY A 257 -15.54 -1.79 -11.26
N LEU A 258 -16.54 -1.91 -12.14
CA LEU A 258 -17.74 -2.72 -11.89
C LEU A 258 -17.41 -4.20 -11.61
N GLN A 259 -16.50 -4.79 -12.39
CA GLN A 259 -16.17 -6.21 -12.31
C GLN A 259 -15.42 -6.54 -11.00
N SER A 260 -14.31 -5.85 -10.70
CA SER A 260 -13.56 -6.09 -9.46
C SER A 260 -14.35 -5.71 -8.21
N ALA A 261 -15.21 -4.69 -8.25
CA ALA A 261 -16.10 -4.39 -7.13
C ALA A 261 -17.05 -5.55 -6.83
N ALA A 262 -17.66 -6.15 -7.86
CA ALA A 262 -18.51 -7.32 -7.70
C ALA A 262 -17.73 -8.55 -7.20
N ALA A 263 -16.49 -8.73 -7.66
CA ALA A 263 -15.61 -9.81 -7.19
C ALA A 263 -15.21 -9.65 -5.71
N ILE A 264 -14.92 -8.42 -5.27
CA ILE A 264 -14.62 -8.12 -3.86
C ILE A 264 -15.82 -8.49 -2.98
N ILE A 265 -17.03 -8.05 -3.36
CA ILE A 265 -18.26 -8.34 -2.61
C ILE A 265 -18.52 -9.86 -2.59
N SER A 266 -18.38 -10.55 -3.73
CA SER A 266 -18.65 -12.00 -3.80
C SER A 266 -17.65 -12.85 -3.00
N CYS A 267 -16.39 -12.40 -2.87
CA CYS A 267 -15.41 -13.07 -2.01
C CYS A 267 -15.70 -12.85 -0.51
N CYS A 268 -16.52 -11.88 -0.14
CA CYS A 268 -16.94 -11.65 1.24
C CYS A 268 -18.07 -12.62 1.61
N SER A 269 -17.71 -13.74 2.23
CA SER A 269 -18.66 -14.80 2.66
C SER A 269 -19.70 -14.37 3.71
N THR A 270 -19.53 -13.21 4.35
CA THR A 270 -20.47 -12.66 5.32
C THR A 270 -20.72 -11.21 4.96
N LEU A 271 -21.98 -10.86 4.77
CA LEU A 271 -22.43 -9.52 4.46
C LEU A 271 -23.29 -8.99 5.62
N LEU A 272 -22.99 -7.78 6.08
CA LEU A 272 -23.81 -7.05 7.04
C LEU A 272 -24.32 -5.78 6.36
N ALA A 273 -25.61 -5.77 6.03
CA ALA A 273 -26.29 -4.59 5.50
C ALA A 273 -26.80 -3.72 6.66
N LEU A 274 -26.31 -2.49 6.74
CA LEU A 274 -26.86 -1.44 7.61
C LEU A 274 -27.55 -0.39 6.73
N ALA A 275 -28.34 0.51 7.33
CA ALA A 275 -29.05 1.53 6.58
C ALA A 275 -28.09 2.35 5.69
N LEU A 276 -28.31 2.27 4.38
CA LEU A 276 -27.52 3.00 3.37
C LEU A 276 -28.22 4.30 2.97
N GLY A 277 -27.43 5.31 2.59
CA GLY A 277 -27.94 6.63 2.22
C GLY A 277 -28.39 6.75 0.76
N ASP A 278 -27.89 5.89 -0.14
CA ASP A 278 -28.18 5.97 -1.58
C ASP A 278 -29.07 4.82 -2.08
N ALA A 279 -30.03 5.18 -2.95
CA ALA A 279 -31.04 4.25 -3.46
C ALA A 279 -30.46 3.13 -4.33
N GLU A 280 -29.37 3.40 -5.06
CA GLU A 280 -28.70 2.41 -5.91
C GLU A 280 -28.12 1.27 -5.06
N SER A 281 -27.41 1.61 -3.98
CA SER A 281 -26.85 0.61 -3.08
C SER A 281 -27.95 -0.13 -2.31
N GLN A 282 -29.05 0.55 -1.92
CA GLN A 282 -30.21 -0.11 -1.32
C GLN A 282 -30.85 -1.14 -2.25
N GLU A 283 -31.05 -0.78 -3.53
CA GLU A 283 -31.64 -1.67 -4.54
C GLU A 283 -30.70 -2.82 -4.91
N TYR A 284 -29.38 -2.62 -4.85
CA TYR A 284 -28.42 -3.70 -5.03
C TYR A 284 -28.46 -4.68 -3.85
N LEU A 285 -28.44 -4.16 -2.61
CA LEU A 285 -28.48 -4.98 -1.40
C LEU A 285 -29.81 -5.73 -1.22
N SER A 286 -30.93 -5.19 -1.71
CA SER A 286 -32.23 -5.88 -1.65
C SER A 286 -32.29 -7.15 -2.51
N LYS A 287 -31.36 -7.30 -3.45
CA LYS A 287 -31.26 -8.43 -4.39
C LYS A 287 -30.24 -9.49 -3.97
N LEU A 288 -29.48 -9.26 -2.89
CA LEU A 288 -28.51 -10.20 -2.32
C LEU A 288 -29.17 -11.11 -1.28
#